data_AF-A0A2J8Q801-F1
#
_entry.id   AF-A0A2J8Q801-F1
#
_cell.length_a   1.000
_cell.length_b   1.000
_cell.length_c   1.000
_cell.angle_alpha   90.00
_cell.angle_beta   90.00
_cell.angle_gamma   90.00
#
_symmetry.space_group_name_H-M   'P 1'
#
loop_
_entity.id
_entity.type
_entity.pdbx_description
1 polymer ?
#
loop_
_entity_poly.entity_id
_entity_poly.type
_entity_poly.pdbx_seq_one_letter_code
_entity_poly.pdbx_strand_id
1 'polypeptide(L)'
;MSPHPTALLGLVLCLAQTIHTQEGALPRPSISAEPGTVIPQGSHVTFVCRGPVGVQTFRLERESRSTYNDTEDVSQASPSESEARFRIDSVSEGNAGLYRCIYYKPPKWSEQSDYLELLVKETSGGPDSPDTEPGSSAGTVPGTEVSGFDAP
;
A
#
# COMPACT_ATOMS: atom_id res chain seq x y z
N MET A 1 -18.35 69.52 17.10
CA MET A 1 -17.78 68.61 16.08
C MET A 1 -18.41 67.25 16.32
N SER A 2 -19.41 66.89 15.51
CA SER A 2 -20.18 65.65 15.66
C SER A 2 -19.71 64.66 14.58
N PRO A 3 -19.36 63.41 14.92
CA PRO A 3 -19.02 62.43 13.90
C PRO A 3 -20.27 62.13 13.06
N HIS A 4 -20.14 62.23 11.75
CA HIS A 4 -21.25 61.98 10.83
C HIS A 4 -21.70 60.50 10.89
N PRO A 5 -23.01 60.22 10.85
CA PRO A 5 -23.56 58.85 10.97
C PRO A 5 -23.04 57.89 9.89
N THR A 6 -22.60 58.41 8.75
CA THR A 6 -21.95 57.66 7.65
C THR A 6 -20.57 57.12 8.01
N ALA A 7 -19.79 57.84 8.84
CA ALA A 7 -18.49 57.36 9.29
C ALA A 7 -18.66 56.17 10.25
N LEU A 8 -19.72 56.18 11.05
CA LEU A 8 -20.08 55.12 11.98
C LEU A 8 -20.58 53.88 11.22
N LEU A 9 -21.41 54.06 10.18
CA LEU A 9 -21.89 52.97 9.32
C LEU A 9 -20.75 52.30 8.53
N GLY A 10 -19.80 53.10 8.02
CA GLY A 10 -18.62 52.60 7.32
C GLY A 10 -17.69 51.79 8.22
N LEU A 11 -17.45 52.26 9.45
CA LEU A 11 -16.69 51.51 10.47
C LEU A 11 -17.36 50.17 10.84
N VAL A 12 -18.68 50.15 11.00
CA VAL A 12 -19.44 48.91 11.30
C VAL A 12 -19.37 47.92 10.13
N LEU A 13 -19.47 48.37 8.89
CA LEU A 13 -19.34 47.50 7.70
C LEU A 13 -17.92 46.95 7.52
N CYS A 14 -16.88 47.75 7.78
CA CYS A 14 -15.49 47.27 7.74
C CYS A 14 -15.21 46.20 8.82
N LEU A 15 -15.74 46.38 10.03
CA LEU A 15 -15.60 45.39 11.10
C LEU A 15 -16.38 44.10 10.79
N ALA A 16 -17.52 44.18 10.10
CA ALA A 16 -18.29 43.01 9.66
C ALA A 16 -17.60 42.18 8.56
N GLN A 17 -16.80 42.82 7.68
CA GLN A 17 -16.08 42.13 6.60
C GLN A 17 -14.78 41.44 7.05
N THR A 18 -14.36 41.65 8.31
CA THR A 18 -13.08 41.12 8.81
C THR A 18 -13.21 39.70 9.40
N ILE A 19 -14.40 39.09 9.39
CA ILE A 19 -14.61 37.71 9.85
C ILE A 19 -14.76 36.78 8.64
N HIS A 20 -13.83 36.87 7.68
CA HIS A 20 -13.51 35.72 6.86
C HIS A 20 -12.51 34.88 7.64
N THR A 21 -13.03 34.02 8.52
CA THR A 21 -12.26 32.92 9.10
C THR A 21 -11.64 32.13 7.94
N GLN A 22 -10.34 32.34 7.72
CA GLN A 22 -9.52 31.47 6.90
C GLN A 22 -9.49 30.12 7.62
N GLU A 23 -10.44 29.25 7.32
CA GLU A 23 -10.41 27.89 7.81
C GLU A 23 -9.21 27.20 7.17
N GLY A 24 -8.09 27.20 7.91
CA GLY A 24 -6.79 26.77 7.42
C GLY A 24 -6.89 25.48 6.61
N ALA A 25 -6.24 25.46 5.45
CA ALA A 25 -6.17 24.25 4.63
C ALA A 25 -5.56 23.11 5.46
N LEU A 26 -6.15 21.92 5.36
CA LEU A 26 -5.59 20.73 6.01
C LEU A 26 -4.23 20.40 5.35
N PRO A 27 -3.19 20.06 6.12
CA PRO A 27 -1.92 19.66 5.54
C PRO A 27 -2.08 18.42 4.66
N ARG A 28 -1.31 18.34 3.58
CA ARG A 28 -1.32 17.18 2.70
C ARG A 28 -0.75 15.95 3.42
N PRO A 29 -1.38 14.77 3.33
CA PRO A 29 -0.80 13.54 3.88
C PRO A 29 0.40 13.04 3.08
N SER A 30 1.23 12.21 3.73
CA SER A 30 2.29 11.46 3.07
C SER A 30 1.90 9.98 2.90
N ILE A 31 2.47 9.35 1.87
CA ILE A 31 2.34 7.93 1.59
C ILE A 31 3.72 7.28 1.47
N SER A 32 3.90 6.10 2.05
CA SER A 32 5.06 5.24 1.84
C SER A 32 4.64 3.77 1.73
N ALA A 33 5.55 2.90 1.29
CA ALA A 33 5.33 1.47 1.19
C ALA A 33 6.49 0.70 1.83
N GLU A 34 6.15 -0.32 2.62
CA GLU A 34 7.08 -1.20 3.30
C GLU A 34 6.90 -2.65 2.79
N PRO A 35 7.99 -3.38 2.46
CA PRO A 35 9.40 -3.00 2.58
C PRO A 35 9.91 -2.06 1.46
N GLY A 36 9.08 -1.75 0.47
CA GLY A 36 9.40 -0.84 -0.62
C GLY A 36 8.28 -0.79 -1.66
N THR A 37 8.61 -0.29 -2.85
CA THR A 37 7.66 -0.12 -3.95
C THR A 37 7.73 -1.20 -5.03
N VAL A 38 8.79 -2.02 -5.02
CA VAL A 38 8.96 -3.14 -5.96
C VAL A 38 8.87 -4.43 -5.18
N ILE A 39 7.78 -5.16 -5.34
CA ILE A 39 7.43 -6.30 -4.49
C ILE A 39 7.34 -7.58 -5.33
N PRO A 40 8.03 -8.67 -4.95
CA PRO A 40 7.88 -9.94 -5.64
C PRO A 40 6.43 -10.46 -5.53
N GLN A 41 5.92 -11.04 -6.61
CA GLN A 41 4.61 -11.68 -6.62
C GLN A 41 4.51 -12.73 -5.50
N GLY A 42 3.36 -12.74 -4.82
CA GLY A 42 3.11 -13.60 -3.65
C GLY A 42 3.67 -13.07 -2.33
N SER A 43 4.49 -12.02 -2.35
CA SER A 43 4.96 -11.34 -1.13
C SER A 43 3.95 -10.31 -0.63
N HIS A 44 4.17 -9.78 0.57
CA HIS A 44 3.31 -8.75 1.14
C HIS A 44 3.86 -7.34 0.90
N VAL A 45 2.97 -6.36 0.97
CA VAL A 45 3.31 -4.94 1.06
C VAL A 45 2.39 -4.26 2.05
N THR A 46 2.88 -3.23 2.73
CA THR A 46 2.07 -2.38 3.61
C THR A 46 2.24 -0.93 3.19
N PHE A 47 1.15 -0.31 2.74
CA PHE A 47 1.10 1.13 2.54
C PHE A 47 0.90 1.82 3.88
N VAL A 48 1.63 2.89 4.09
CA VAL A 48 1.60 3.67 5.32
C VAL A 48 1.19 5.09 4.96
N CYS A 49 0.03 5.50 5.45
CA CYS A 49 -0.45 6.87 5.31
C CYS A 49 -0.16 7.62 6.61
N ARG A 50 0.43 8.82 6.52
CA ARG A 50 0.62 9.71 7.68
C ARG A 50 -0.02 11.07 7.45
N GLY A 51 -0.52 11.65 8.52
CA GLY A 51 -1.17 12.95 8.55
C GLY A 51 -1.08 13.58 9.93
N PRO A 52 -1.68 14.77 10.14
CA PRO A 52 -1.65 15.43 11.43
C PRO A 52 -2.39 14.60 12.49
N VAL A 53 -2.06 14.81 13.76
CA VAL A 53 -2.82 14.29 14.90
C VAL A 53 -4.33 14.62 14.78
N GLY A 54 -5.17 13.67 15.20
CA GLY A 54 -6.63 13.82 15.25
C GLY A 54 -7.34 13.49 13.94
N VAL A 55 -6.66 12.76 13.04
CA VAL A 55 -7.32 12.10 11.91
C VAL A 55 -8.24 11.00 12.43
N GLN A 56 -9.47 10.96 11.91
CA GLN A 56 -10.44 9.93 12.26
C GLN A 56 -10.43 8.76 11.27
N THR A 57 -10.18 9.06 9.98
CA THR A 57 -10.20 8.05 8.93
C THR A 57 -9.09 8.34 7.93
N PHE A 58 -8.33 7.32 7.56
CA PHE A 58 -7.49 7.36 6.37
C PHE A 58 -8.13 6.55 5.25
N ARG A 59 -7.94 7.01 4.02
CA ARG A 59 -8.36 6.34 2.80
C ARG A 59 -7.15 6.13 1.89
N LEU A 60 -6.95 4.89 1.46
CA LEU A 60 -5.99 4.54 0.41
C LEU A 60 -6.74 4.37 -0.90
N GLU A 61 -6.48 5.25 -1.86
CA GLU A 61 -7.08 5.23 -3.20
C GLU A 61 -6.11 4.58 -4.20
N ARG A 62 -6.67 3.83 -5.15
CA ARG A 62 -5.92 3.33 -6.32
C ARG A 62 -6.54 3.87 -7.60
N GLU A 63 -5.73 4.58 -8.39
CA GLU A 63 -6.19 5.33 -9.56
C GLU A 63 -6.83 4.45 -10.64
N SER A 64 -6.21 3.31 -10.94
CA SER A 64 -6.59 2.48 -12.10
C SER A 64 -7.94 1.76 -11.97
N ARG A 65 -8.56 1.73 -10.78
CA ARG A 65 -9.74 0.89 -10.53
C ARG A 65 -10.91 1.59 -9.83
N SER A 66 -10.82 2.88 -9.57
CA SER A 66 -11.82 3.61 -8.75
C SER A 66 -12.10 2.92 -7.40
N THR A 67 -11.15 2.11 -6.91
CA THR A 67 -11.25 1.38 -5.66
C THR A 67 -10.48 2.11 -4.58
N TYR A 68 -11.07 2.22 -3.40
CA TYR A 68 -10.41 2.75 -2.21
C TYR A 68 -10.65 1.83 -1.02
N ASN A 69 -9.80 1.95 0.00
CA ASN A 69 -9.98 1.28 1.29
C ASN A 69 -9.93 2.34 2.38
N ASP A 70 -10.96 2.37 3.22
CA ASP A 70 -11.00 3.24 4.39
C ASP A 70 -10.61 2.46 5.63
N THR A 71 -9.94 3.13 6.56
CA THR A 71 -9.69 2.59 7.90
C THR A 71 -9.79 3.66 8.97
N GLU A 72 -10.46 3.31 10.06
CA GLU A 72 -10.49 4.08 11.31
C GLU A 72 -9.47 3.52 12.33
N ASP A 73 -8.73 2.47 11.95
CA ASP A 73 -7.58 1.97 12.72
C ASP A 73 -6.40 2.94 12.56
N VAL A 74 -6.50 4.04 13.30
CA VAL A 74 -5.55 5.14 13.31
C VAL A 74 -4.72 5.08 14.58
N SER A 75 -3.41 4.91 14.39
CA SER A 75 -2.42 4.93 15.47
C SER A 75 -1.71 6.29 15.53
N GLN A 76 -1.08 6.59 16.67
CA GLN A 76 -0.26 7.79 16.82
C GLN A 76 1.20 7.44 16.51
N ALA A 77 1.73 7.93 15.39
CA ALA A 77 3.12 7.69 14.98
C ALA A 77 4.11 8.60 15.70
N SER A 78 3.70 9.83 16.02
CA SER A 78 4.47 10.80 16.79
C SER A 78 3.51 11.72 17.56
N PRO A 79 3.98 12.56 18.51
CA PRO A 79 3.12 13.51 19.21
C PRO A 79 2.32 14.45 18.30
N SER A 80 2.74 14.63 17.04
CA SER A 80 2.12 15.49 16.05
C SER A 80 1.49 14.74 14.86
N GLU A 81 1.64 13.42 14.77
CA GLU A 81 1.24 12.65 13.59
C GLU A 81 0.43 11.41 13.91
N SER A 82 -0.60 11.21 13.10
CA SER A 82 -1.41 10.01 13.03
C SER A 82 -0.98 9.15 11.83
N GLU A 83 -1.07 7.84 11.97
CA GLU A 83 -0.71 6.86 10.94
C GLU A 83 -1.79 5.78 10.80
N ALA A 84 -2.05 5.37 9.56
CA ALA A 84 -2.80 4.16 9.24
C ALA A 84 -2.02 3.27 8.28
N ARG A 85 -2.22 1.96 8.41
CA ARG A 85 -1.49 0.93 7.67
C ARG A 85 -2.45 0.06 6.86
N PHE A 86 -2.16 -0.11 5.58
CA PHE A 86 -2.97 -0.89 4.65
C PHE A 86 -2.13 -2.03 4.09
N ARG A 87 -2.38 -3.24 4.57
CA ARG A 87 -1.61 -4.42 4.21
C ARG A 87 -2.27 -5.19 3.07
N ILE A 88 -1.46 -5.61 2.10
CA ILE A 88 -1.80 -6.63 1.10
C ILE A 88 -0.89 -7.82 1.37
N ASP A 89 -1.45 -8.96 1.78
CA ASP A 89 -0.66 -10.12 2.22
C ASP A 89 0.05 -10.85 1.08
N SER A 90 -0.57 -10.90 -0.09
CA SER A 90 -0.05 -11.58 -1.27
C SER A 90 -0.32 -10.72 -2.50
N VAL A 91 0.71 -10.04 -2.99
CA VAL A 91 0.59 -9.18 -4.16
C VAL A 91 0.53 -10.01 -5.44
N SER A 92 -0.34 -9.59 -6.34
CA SER A 92 -0.47 -10.09 -7.71
C SER A 92 -0.25 -8.92 -8.68
N GLU A 93 -0.07 -9.21 -9.96
CA GLU A 93 -0.01 -8.17 -11.01
C GLU A 93 -1.21 -7.21 -10.92
N GLY A 94 -2.38 -7.72 -10.52
CA GLY A 94 -3.59 -6.93 -10.32
C GLY A 94 -3.52 -5.92 -9.15
N ASN A 95 -2.48 -5.97 -8.32
CA ASN A 95 -2.21 -4.97 -7.29
C ASN A 95 -1.28 -3.86 -7.78
N ALA A 96 -0.56 -4.02 -8.89
CA ALA A 96 0.32 -2.99 -9.41
C ALA A 96 -0.45 -1.72 -9.79
N GLY A 97 0.21 -0.57 -9.67
CA GLY A 97 -0.32 0.73 -10.09
C GLY A 97 -0.06 1.86 -9.10
N LEU A 98 -0.76 2.98 -9.32
CA LEU A 98 -0.58 4.23 -8.58
C LEU A 98 -1.56 4.33 -7.41
N TYR A 99 -1.01 4.66 -6.25
CA TYR A 99 -1.71 4.78 -4.97
C TYR A 99 -1.58 6.19 -4.39
N ARG A 100 -2.62 6.65 -3.67
CA ARG A 100 -2.62 7.91 -2.91
C ARG A 100 -3.34 7.77 -1.58
N CYS A 101 -2.94 8.56 -0.60
CA CYS A 101 -3.65 8.71 0.66
C CYS A 101 -4.49 10.00 0.67
N ILE A 102 -5.65 9.94 1.30
CA ILE A 102 -6.43 11.10 1.73
C ILE A 102 -6.94 10.80 3.14
N TYR A 103 -7.21 11.81 3.96
CA TYR A 103 -7.73 11.61 5.30
C TYR A 103 -8.92 12.49 5.61
N TYR A 104 -9.75 12.02 6.54
CA TYR A 104 -10.84 12.77 7.12
C TYR A 104 -10.45 13.26 8.51
N LYS A 105 -10.47 14.58 8.70
CA LYS A 105 -10.36 15.23 9.99
C LYS A 105 -11.55 16.19 10.11
N PRO A 106 -12.57 15.85 10.93
CA PRO A 106 -13.81 16.59 10.96
C PRO A 106 -13.59 18.12 11.01
N PRO A 107 -14.32 18.90 10.20
CA PRO A 107 -15.46 18.49 9.35
C PRO A 107 -15.12 18.16 7.89
N LYS A 108 -13.83 18.06 7.50
CA LYS A 108 -13.44 18.01 6.08
C LYS A 108 -12.39 16.94 5.75
N TRP A 109 -12.33 16.60 4.46
CA TRP A 109 -11.27 15.78 3.89
C TRP A 109 -10.04 16.64 3.53
N SER A 110 -8.86 16.05 3.61
CA SER A 110 -7.60 16.66 3.15
C SER A 110 -7.51 16.73 1.63
N GLU A 111 -6.46 17.37 1.11
CA GLU A 111 -6.00 17.07 -0.25
C GLU A 111 -5.44 15.63 -0.35
N GLN A 112 -5.31 15.13 -1.57
CA GLN A 112 -4.62 13.86 -1.85
C GLN A 112 -3.10 14.01 -1.66
N SER A 113 -2.44 12.94 -1.21
CA SER A 113 -0.98 12.82 -1.18
C SER A 113 -0.37 12.84 -2.59
N ASP A 114 0.96 12.81 -2.65
CA ASP A 114 1.65 12.43 -3.88
C ASP A 114 1.35 10.97 -4.23
N TYR A 115 1.58 10.60 -5.50
CA TYR A 115 1.42 9.22 -5.94
C TYR A 115 2.57 8.35 -5.46
N LEU A 116 2.25 7.12 -5.08
CA LEU A 116 3.22 6.05 -4.89
C LEU A 116 2.91 4.92 -5.87
N GLU A 117 3.88 4.57 -6.71
CA GLU A 117 3.76 3.48 -7.67
C GLU A 117 4.18 2.16 -7.03
N LEU A 118 3.28 1.17 -7.03
CA LEU A 118 3.58 -0.21 -6.66
C LEU A 118 3.88 -1.02 -7.93
N LEU A 119 5.08 -1.56 -8.02
CA LEU A 119 5.52 -2.46 -9.06
C LEU A 119 5.57 -3.89 -8.53
N VAL A 120 5.07 -4.84 -9.31
CA VAL A 120 5.10 -6.26 -8.96
C VAL A 120 6.12 -6.96 -9.83
N LYS A 121 7.08 -7.65 -9.21
CA LYS A 121 8.09 -8.44 -9.91
C LYS A 121 7.64 -9.89 -9.97
N GLU A 122 7.60 -10.47 -11.16
CA GLU A 122 7.38 -11.91 -11.30
C GLU A 122 8.49 -12.68 -10.58
N THR A 123 8.10 -13.66 -9.76
CA THR A 123 9.08 -14.60 -9.20
C THR A 123 9.39 -15.62 -10.29
N SER A 124 10.56 -15.51 -10.92
CA SER A 124 11.06 -16.52 -11.84
C SER A 124 11.47 -17.76 -11.04
N GLY A 125 10.49 -18.54 -10.60
CA GLY A 125 10.67 -19.83 -9.93
C GLY A 125 10.24 -20.98 -10.83
N GLY A 126 11.23 -21.61 -11.49
CA GLY A 126 11.15 -22.96 -12.03
C GLY A 126 12.20 -23.22 -13.13
N PRO A 127 12.85 -24.41 -13.21
CA PRO A 127 12.52 -25.70 -12.58
C PRO A 127 13.69 -26.37 -11.83
N ASP A 128 13.47 -26.92 -10.63
CA ASP A 128 14.06 -28.21 -10.32
C ASP A 128 12.97 -29.23 -10.64
N SER A 129 13.18 -29.90 -11.78
CA SER A 129 12.29 -30.87 -12.38
C SER A 129 11.90 -31.99 -11.41
N PRO A 130 10.74 -32.64 -11.61
CA PRO A 130 10.53 -33.97 -11.09
C PRO A 130 11.58 -34.88 -11.71
N ASP A 131 12.35 -35.60 -10.91
CA ASP A 131 13.02 -36.82 -11.36
C ASP A 131 11.91 -37.77 -11.84
N THR A 132 11.55 -37.64 -13.12
CA THR A 132 10.83 -38.65 -13.86
C THR A 132 11.87 -39.72 -14.15
N GLU A 133 12.09 -40.60 -13.19
CA GLU A 133 12.77 -41.87 -13.43
C GLU A 133 11.97 -42.63 -14.50
N PRO A 134 12.52 -42.88 -15.70
CA PRO A 134 11.88 -43.79 -16.64
C PRO A 134 12.16 -45.19 -16.13
N GLY A 135 11.13 -45.85 -15.58
CA GLY A 135 11.17 -47.28 -15.36
C GLY A 135 11.47 -48.01 -16.66
N SER A 136 12.51 -48.84 -16.65
CA SER A 136 12.70 -49.89 -17.66
C SER A 136 12.47 -51.23 -16.99
N SER A 137 11.27 -51.75 -17.19
CA SER A 137 10.81 -53.04 -16.67
C SER A 137 11.29 -54.23 -17.50
N ALA A 138 11.66 -55.29 -16.77
CA ALA A 138 11.48 -56.71 -17.05
C ALA A 138 12.37 -57.43 -18.10
N GLY A 139 12.89 -58.60 -17.69
CA GLY A 139 13.20 -59.69 -18.63
C GLY A 139 14.30 -60.68 -18.23
N THR A 140 13.97 -61.64 -17.38
CA THR A 140 14.54 -63.01 -17.20
C THR A 140 15.41 -63.59 -18.33
N VAL A 141 16.57 -64.20 -18.00
CA VAL A 141 16.94 -65.62 -18.33
C VAL A 141 18.00 -66.15 -17.35
N PRO A 142 17.84 -67.35 -16.75
CA PRO A 142 18.88 -68.08 -16.02
C PRO A 142 19.64 -69.07 -16.94
N GLY A 143 20.91 -69.34 -16.61
CA GLY A 143 21.62 -70.55 -17.03
C GLY A 143 22.88 -70.32 -17.87
N THR A 144 23.73 -71.37 -17.86
CA THR A 144 24.99 -71.61 -18.60
C THR A 144 26.26 -71.28 -17.80
N GLU A 145 27.24 -72.16 -17.58
CA GLU A 145 27.44 -73.60 -17.76
C GLU A 145 28.65 -74.02 -16.88
N VAL A 146 28.74 -75.33 -16.61
CA VAL A 146 29.94 -76.14 -16.29
C VAL A 146 31.22 -75.70 -17.05
N SER A 147 32.48 -75.89 -16.63
CA SER A 147 33.20 -77.07 -16.10
C SER A 147 34.69 -76.73 -15.84
N GLY A 148 35.40 -77.58 -15.08
CA GLY A 148 36.88 -77.66 -14.98
C GLY A 148 37.34 -78.02 -13.56
N PHE A 149 37.58 -79.26 -13.13
CA PHE A 149 38.60 -80.29 -13.50
C PHE A 149 40.07 -79.87 -13.29
N ASP A 150 40.66 -80.34 -12.18
CA ASP A 150 41.91 -81.16 -12.00
C ASP A 150 42.35 -81.06 -10.51
N ALA A 151 42.40 -82.11 -9.68
CA ALA A 151 43.39 -83.22 -9.55
C ALA A 151 44.82 -82.73 -9.20
N PRO A 152 45.70 -83.49 -8.51
CA PRO A 152 45.69 -84.93 -8.19
C PRO A 152 45.31 -85.34 -6.76
#